data_AF-A0A8C0B823-F1
#
_entry.id   AF-A0A8C0B823-F1
#
_cell.length_a   1.000
_cell.length_b   1.000
_cell.length_c   1.000
_cell.angle_alpha   90.00
_cell.angle_beta   90.00
_cell.angle_gamma   90.00
#
_symmetry.space_group_name_H-M   'P 1'
#
loop_
_entity.id
_entity.type
_entity.pdbx_description
1 polymer ?
#
loop_
_entity_poly.entity_id
_entity_poly.type
_entity_poly.pdbx_seq_one_letter_code
_entity_poly.pdbx_strand_id
1 'polypeptide(L)'
;MAKTAGVVCALLLLLAALCCQSLAQRAPAMPDKCCFKFQTRRIKRDNIVACYPTSPECPHEAVIFRVRSGKEICTQASRAWVRKYQQSFQVSSFSIPS
;
A
#
# COMPACT_ATOMS: atom_id res chain seq x y z
N MET A 1 16.14 45.32 -24.56
CA MET A 1 14.84 44.66 -24.29
C MET A 1 14.82 43.18 -24.68
N ALA A 2 15.53 42.74 -25.74
CA ALA A 2 15.61 41.32 -26.10
C ALA A 2 16.34 40.43 -25.07
N LYS A 3 17.37 40.96 -24.38
CA LYS A 3 18.17 40.23 -23.39
C LYS A 3 17.36 39.84 -22.14
N THR A 4 16.52 40.75 -21.65
CA THR A 4 15.64 40.50 -20.50
C THR A 4 14.52 39.53 -20.85
N ALA A 5 13.95 39.61 -22.06
CA ALA A 5 12.96 38.64 -22.54
C ALA A 5 13.55 37.22 -22.64
N GLY A 6 14.79 37.08 -23.13
CA GLY A 6 15.49 35.79 -23.21
C GLY A 6 15.74 35.16 -21.83
N VAL A 7 16.15 35.95 -20.84
CA VAL A 7 16.37 35.48 -19.46
C VAL A 7 15.06 35.02 -18.81
N VAL A 8 13.97 35.77 -19.01
CA VAL A 8 12.64 35.40 -18.48
C VAL A 8 12.14 34.09 -19.10
N CYS A 9 12.28 33.92 -20.41
CA CYS A 9 11.93 32.66 -21.09
C CYS A 9 12.76 31.47 -20.58
N ALA A 10 14.07 31.65 -20.41
CA ALA A 10 14.94 30.60 -19.90
C ALA A 10 14.56 30.19 -18.46
N LEU A 11 14.24 31.16 -17.61
CA LEU A 11 13.82 30.92 -16.23
C LEU A 11 12.48 30.16 -16.17
N LEU A 12 11.51 30.53 -17.00
CA LEU A 12 10.21 29.85 -17.10
C LEU A 12 10.36 28.39 -17.56
N LEU A 13 11.23 28.13 -18.53
CA LEU A 13 11.50 26.77 -19.02
C LEU A 13 12.17 25.89 -17.95
N LEU A 14 13.12 26.45 -17.18
CA LEU A 14 13.75 25.77 -16.04
C LEU A 14 12.73 25.41 -14.95
N LEU A 15 11.86 26.36 -14.57
CA LEU A 15 10.79 26.12 -13.59
C LEU A 15 9.82 25.03 -14.04
N ALA A 16 9.42 25.03 -15.32
CA ALA A 16 8.56 23.99 -15.88
C ALA A 16 9.23 22.62 -15.84
N ALA A 17 10.51 22.53 -16.23
CA ALA A 17 11.27 21.28 -16.19
C ALA A 17 11.40 20.72 -14.76
N LEU A 18 11.72 21.55 -13.76
CA LEU A 18 11.77 21.12 -12.36
C LEU A 18 10.39 20.65 -11.84
N CYS A 19 9.31 21.33 -12.24
CA CYS A 19 7.95 20.96 -11.85
C CYS A 19 7.52 19.60 -12.46
N CYS A 20 7.94 19.31 -13.69
CA CYS A 20 7.69 18.01 -14.32
C CYS A 20 8.45 16.87 -13.62
N GLN A 21 9.67 17.12 -13.12
CA GLN A 21 10.46 16.09 -12.43
C GLN A 21 9.90 15.73 -11.05
N SER A 22 9.38 16.72 -10.30
CA SER A 22 8.76 16.46 -8.99
C SER A 22 7.46 15.65 -9.10
N LEU A 23 6.69 15.81 -10.19
CA LEU A 23 5.51 15.01 -10.48
C LEU A 23 5.85 13.57 -10.92
N ALA A 24 6.95 13.39 -11.66
CA ALA A 24 7.37 12.09 -12.18
C ALA A 24 8.02 11.16 -11.13
N GLN A 25 8.46 11.68 -9.99
CA GLN A 25 9.05 10.89 -8.90
C GLN A 25 8.03 10.19 -7.99
N ARG A 26 6.72 10.33 -8.27
CA ARG A 26 5.70 9.49 -7.63
C ARG A 26 5.69 8.11 -8.30
N ALA A 27 6.83 7.41 -8.24
CA ALA A 27 6.85 5.98 -8.46
C ALA A 27 5.83 5.36 -7.48
N PRO A 28 4.92 4.47 -7.94
CA PRO A 28 3.95 3.86 -7.05
C PRO A 28 4.70 3.23 -5.87
N ALA A 29 4.28 3.62 -4.68
CA ALA A 29 4.97 3.39 -3.43
C ALA A 29 4.97 1.90 -3.10
N MET A 30 5.97 1.17 -3.56
CA MET A 30 6.10 -0.29 -3.43
C MET A 30 4.97 -1.05 -4.16
N PRO A 31 5.23 -2.23 -4.73
CA PRO A 31 4.13 -3.08 -5.16
C PRO A 31 3.31 -3.42 -3.92
N ASP A 32 2.03 -3.12 -4.01
CA ASP A 32 1.04 -3.59 -3.05
C ASP A 32 1.20 -5.09 -2.83
N LYS A 33 1.27 -5.51 -1.55
CA LYS A 33 1.40 -6.93 -1.22
C LYS A 33 0.11 -7.65 -1.60
N CYS A 34 0.10 -8.32 -2.75
CA CYS A 34 -0.99 -9.18 -3.17
C CYS A 34 -0.82 -10.63 -2.74
N CYS A 35 -1.94 -11.31 -2.50
CA CYS A 35 -1.99 -12.71 -2.10
C CYS A 35 -2.52 -13.59 -3.25
N PHE A 36 -1.72 -14.59 -3.65
CA PHE A 36 -2.11 -15.58 -4.66
C PHE A 36 -2.28 -16.99 -4.07
N LYS A 37 -1.77 -17.22 -2.86
CA LYS A 37 -1.91 -18.47 -2.13
C LYS A 37 -2.51 -18.18 -0.77
N PHE A 38 -3.51 -18.97 -0.40
CA PHE A 38 -4.32 -18.72 0.79
C PHE A 38 -4.22 -19.85 1.78
N GLN A 39 -4.11 -19.48 3.05
CA GLN A 39 -4.13 -20.44 4.13
C GLN A 39 -5.50 -21.09 4.26
N THR A 40 -5.52 -22.42 4.15
CA THR A 40 -6.74 -23.23 4.21
C THR A 40 -7.18 -23.51 5.63
N ARG A 41 -6.24 -23.67 6.57
CA ARG A 41 -6.52 -23.96 7.98
C ARG A 41 -6.67 -22.68 8.80
N ARG A 42 -7.61 -22.67 9.75
CA ARG A 42 -7.78 -21.53 10.67
C ARG A 42 -6.51 -21.33 11.51
N ILE A 43 -6.02 -20.10 11.55
CA ILE A 43 -4.90 -19.70 12.42
C ILE A 43 -5.41 -19.65 13.86
N LYS A 44 -4.65 -20.17 14.83
CA LYS A 44 -5.00 -20.02 16.24
C LYS A 44 -4.94 -18.53 16.62
N ARG A 45 -6.03 -18.01 17.20
CA ARG A 45 -6.17 -16.57 17.55
C ARG A 45 -4.99 -16.04 18.35
N ASP A 46 -4.54 -16.79 19.35
CA ASP A 46 -3.47 -16.36 20.26
C ASP A 46 -2.13 -16.15 19.55
N ASN A 47 -1.93 -16.79 18.40
CA ASN A 47 -0.72 -16.63 17.61
C ASN A 47 -0.74 -15.36 16.75
N ILE A 48 -1.86 -14.68 16.61
CA ILE A 48 -1.98 -13.48 15.76
C ILE A 48 -1.59 -12.25 16.58
N VAL A 49 -0.77 -11.39 15.99
CA VAL A 49 -0.36 -10.11 16.59
C VAL A 49 -0.89 -8.91 15.83
N ALA A 50 -1.15 -9.04 14.53
CA ALA A 50 -1.74 -7.98 13.71
C ALA A 50 -2.45 -8.56 12.48
N CYS A 51 -3.35 -7.76 11.89
CA CYS A 51 -3.92 -8.03 10.59
C CYS A 51 -4.15 -6.75 9.80
N TYR A 52 -3.98 -6.83 8.48
CA TYR A 52 -4.22 -5.72 7.56
C TYR A 52 -4.72 -6.25 6.20
N PRO A 53 -5.56 -5.49 5.48
CA PRO A 53 -6.01 -5.87 4.15
C PRO A 53 -4.86 -5.78 3.14
N THR A 54 -4.95 -6.53 2.05
CA THR A 54 -4.16 -6.25 0.83
C THR A 54 -4.70 -5.01 0.14
N SER A 55 -3.96 -4.45 -0.82
CA SER A 55 -4.46 -3.28 -1.54
C SER A 55 -5.67 -3.63 -2.42
N PRO A 56 -6.55 -2.65 -2.70
CA PRO A 56 -7.71 -2.83 -3.56
C PRO A 56 -7.34 -3.10 -5.04
N GLU A 57 -6.12 -2.77 -5.47
CA GLU A 57 -5.59 -3.05 -6.81
C GLU A 57 -5.28 -4.55 -7.01
N CYS A 58 -5.20 -5.33 -5.94
CA CYS A 58 -4.95 -6.76 -6.03
C CYS A 58 -6.14 -7.51 -6.65
N PRO A 59 -5.90 -8.55 -7.47
CA PRO A 59 -6.96 -9.31 -8.13
C PRO A 59 -7.82 -10.15 -7.16
N HIS A 60 -7.39 -10.28 -5.90
CA HIS A 60 -8.07 -11.07 -4.89
C HIS A 60 -8.17 -10.29 -3.58
N GLU A 61 -9.38 -10.18 -3.04
CA GLU A 61 -9.60 -9.60 -1.72
C GLU A 61 -9.03 -10.50 -0.62
N ALA A 62 -8.02 -9.98 0.08
CA ALA A 62 -7.28 -10.75 1.06
C ALA A 62 -6.97 -9.94 2.33
N VAL A 63 -6.77 -10.70 3.41
CA VAL A 63 -6.30 -10.19 4.70
C VAL A 63 -5.02 -10.93 5.04
N ILE A 64 -3.97 -10.17 5.35
CA ILE A 64 -2.70 -10.71 5.79
C ILE A 64 -2.68 -10.68 7.33
N PHE A 65 -2.47 -11.85 7.94
CA PHE A 65 -2.23 -11.96 9.38
C PHE A 65 -0.74 -12.05 9.66
N ARG A 66 -0.23 -11.17 10.53
CA ARG A 66 1.09 -11.33 11.13
C ARG A 66 0.95 -12.15 12.40
N VAL A 67 1.70 -13.24 12.49
CA VAL A 67 1.74 -14.10 13.69
C VAL A 67 2.96 -13.80 14.56
N ARG A 68 2.95 -14.25 15.82
CA ARG A 68 4.04 -14.04 16.81
C ARG A 68 5.41 -14.46 16.31
N SER A 69 5.48 -15.46 15.41
CA SER A 69 6.74 -15.89 14.79
C SER A 69 7.27 -14.92 13.72
N GLY A 70 6.61 -13.78 13.51
CA GLY A 70 6.94 -12.79 12.48
C GLY A 70 6.43 -13.15 11.09
N LYS A 71 5.91 -14.37 10.88
CA LYS A 71 5.39 -14.80 9.57
C LYS A 71 4.12 -14.05 9.20
N GLU A 72 4.01 -13.70 7.93
CA GLU A 72 2.81 -13.14 7.32
C GLU A 72 2.06 -14.24 6.58
N ILE A 73 0.75 -14.34 6.83
CA ILE A 73 -0.09 -15.42 6.31
C ILE A 73 -1.26 -14.80 5.56
N CYS A 74 -1.32 -15.05 4.25
CA CYS A 74 -2.41 -14.67 3.37
C CYS A 74 -3.68 -15.48 3.66
N THR A 75 -4.82 -14.80 3.79
CA THR A 75 -6.14 -15.41 3.98
C THR A 75 -7.17 -14.72 3.09
N GLN A 76 -8.16 -15.47 2.60
CA GLN A 76 -9.28 -14.90 1.83
C GLN A 76 -10.18 -14.09 2.77
N ALA A 77 -10.52 -12.86 2.37
CA ALA A 77 -11.37 -11.97 3.16
C ALA A 77 -12.79 -12.54 3.41
N SER A 78 -13.29 -13.35 2.48
CA SER A 78 -14.63 -13.97 2.53
C SER A 78 -14.83 -14.99 3.66
N ARG A 79 -13.75 -15.45 4.31
CA ARG A 79 -13.84 -16.49 5.35
C ARG A 79 -14.44 -15.93 6.63
N ALA A 80 -15.49 -16.57 7.14
CA ALA A 80 -16.22 -16.11 8.33
C ALA A 80 -15.32 -15.87 9.56
N TRP A 81 -14.32 -16.73 9.78
CA TRP A 81 -13.39 -16.58 10.91
C TRP A 81 -12.41 -15.42 10.72
N VAL A 82 -12.05 -15.07 9.47
CA VAL A 82 -11.18 -13.93 9.14
C VAL A 82 -11.89 -12.64 9.54
N ARG A 83 -13.15 -12.49 9.10
CA ARG A 83 -14.01 -11.35 9.47
C ARG A 83 -14.15 -11.19 10.98
N LYS A 84 -14.35 -12.29 11.72
CA LYS A 84 -14.42 -12.26 13.19
C LYS A 84 -13.10 -11.82 13.84
N TYR A 85 -11.95 -12.16 13.24
CA TYR A 85 -10.65 -11.77 13.76
C TYR A 85 -10.33 -10.31 13.46
N GLN A 86 -10.74 -9.77 12.31
CA GLN A 86 -10.59 -8.34 12.01
C GLN A 86 -11.33 -7.43 13.00
N GLN A 87 -12.41 -7.91 13.64
CA GLN A 87 -13.09 -7.17 14.71
C GLN A 87 -12.31 -7.20 16.04
N SER A 88 -11.41 -8.17 16.19
CA SER A 88 -10.73 -8.48 17.44
C SER A 88 -9.32 -7.91 17.52
N PHE A 89 -8.67 -7.78 16.37
CA PHE A 89 -7.42 -7.07 16.22
C PHE A 89 -7.77 -5.72 15.66
N GLN A 90 -7.34 -4.62 16.30
CA GLN A 90 -7.48 -3.32 15.69
C GLN A 90 -6.68 -3.34 14.40
N VAL A 91 -7.38 -3.46 13.26
CA VAL A 91 -6.78 -3.35 11.94
C VAL A 91 -6.10 -2.00 11.94
N SER A 92 -4.78 -2.00 12.06
CA SER A 92 -4.01 -0.77 12.08
C SER A 92 -4.18 -0.18 10.70
N SER A 93 -5.04 0.82 10.56
CA SER A 93 -5.33 1.55 9.32
C SER A 93 -4.10 2.29 8.77
N PHE A 94 -3.00 2.28 9.52
CA PHE A 94 -1.71 2.90 9.22
C PHE A 94 -0.96 2.32 7.99
N SER A 95 -1.59 1.46 7.19
CA SER A 95 -0.99 0.87 5.99
C SER A 95 -1.84 1.06 4.73
N ILE A 96 -2.88 1.90 4.76
CA ILE A 96 -3.56 2.34 3.54
C ILE A 96 -2.91 3.67 3.13
N PRO A 97 -1.95 3.70 2.18
CA PRO A 97 -1.60 4.97 1.55
C PRO A 97 -2.79 5.41 0.71
N SER A 98 -3.16 6.69 0.85
CA SER A 98 -4.06 7.38 -0.09
C SER A 98 -3.34 7.70 -1.39
#